data_AF-A0A2Z5ELP9-F1
#
_entry.id   AF-A0A2Z5ELP9-F1
#
_cell.length_a   1.000
_cell.length_b   1.000
_cell.length_c   1.000
_cell.angle_alpha   90.00
_cell.angle_beta   90.00
_cell.angle_gamma   90.00
#
_symmetry.space_group_name_H-M   'P 1'
#
loop_
_entity.id
_entity.type
_entity.pdbx_description
1 polymer ?
#
loop_
_entity_poly.entity_id
_entity_poly.type
_entity_poly.pdbx_seq_one_letter_code
_entity_poly.pdbx_strand_id
1 'polypeptide(L)' 'MMDTYLFLGSTDTRAISLDKQGGNLPIEYGPWVKDRMIQLSEKNQDDRFALSEVQSNGFYLFLPGMQF' A
#
# COMPACT_ATOMS: atom_id res chain seq x y z
N MET A 1 4.94 -15.63 0.67
CA MET A 1 5.17 -14.30 0.06
C MET A 1 4.00 -14.00 -0.84
N MET A 2 3.44 -12.80 -0.71
CA MET A 2 2.23 -12.37 -1.40
C MET A 2 2.60 -11.20 -2.31
N ASP A 3 2.10 -11.20 -3.54
CA ASP A 3 2.39 -10.13 -4.50
C ASP A 3 1.59 -8.89 -4.11
N THR A 4 2.30 -7.80 -3.82
CA THR A 4 1.69 -6.52 -3.43
C THR A 4 2.15 -5.43 -4.38
N TYR A 5 1.31 -4.42 -4.58
CA TYR A 5 1.55 -3.36 -5.54
C TYR A 5 1.57 -2.01 -4.82
N LEU A 6 2.61 -1.24 -5.09
CA LEU A 6 2.75 0.13 -4.60
C LEU A 6 2.07 1.08 -5.59
N PHE A 7 1.24 1.97 -5.05
CA PHE A 7 0.56 3.03 -5.77
C PHE A 7 0.98 4.40 -5.21
N LEU A 8 1.05 5.38 -6.10
CA LEU A 8 1.27 6.78 -5.78
C LEU A 8 -0.05 7.51 -5.95
N GLY A 9 -0.46 8.21 -4.90
CA GLY A 9 -1.62 9.10 -4.89
C GLY A 9 -1.18 10.55 -5.05
N SER A 10 -2.09 11.46 -4.73
CA SER A 10 -1.80 12.89 -4.71
C SER A 10 -0.95 13.28 -3.50
N THR A 11 -0.12 14.32 -3.67
CA THR A 11 0.52 15.06 -2.56
C THR A 11 1.35 14.14 -1.64
N ASP A 12 2.19 13.30 -2.22
CA ASP A 12 3.10 12.34 -1.55
C ASP A 12 2.44 11.13 -0.86
N THR A 13 1.12 10.97 -1.00
CA THR A 13 0.44 9.77 -0.47
C THR A 13 0.88 8.53 -1.25
N ARG A 14 1.16 7.44 -0.52
CA ARG A 14 1.41 6.12 -1.15
C ARG A 14 0.46 5.09 -0.57
N ALA A 15 0.14 4.07 -1.34
CA ALA A 15 -0.66 2.94 -0.88
C ALA A 15 -0.07 1.62 -1.32
N ILE A 16 -0.19 0.59 -0.50
CA ILE A 16 0.05 -0.80 -0.90
C ILE A 16 -1.31 -1.47 -1.02
N SER A 17 -1.53 -2.25 -2.08
CA SER A 17 -2.71 -3.08 -2.25
C SER A 17 -2.35 -4.45 -2.84
N LEU A 18 -3.20 -5.45 -2.58
CA LEU A 18 -3.16 -6.73 -3.29
C LEU A 18 -3.80 -6.63 -4.68
N ASP A 19 -4.67 -5.63 -4.89
CA ASP A 19 -5.27 -5.39 -6.19
C ASP A 19 -4.28 -4.67 -7.10
N LYS A 20 -3.90 -5.34 -8.20
CA LYS A 20 -3.04 -4.80 -9.25
C LYS A 20 -3.62 -3.56 -9.93
N GLN A 21 -4.92 -3.34 -9.85
CA GLN A 21 -5.60 -2.18 -10.44
C GLN A 21 -5.84 -1.05 -9.43
N GLY A 22 -5.69 -1.31 -8.13
CA GLY A 22 -5.93 -0.33 -7.08
C GLY A 22 -7.40 0.13 -6.99
N GLY A 23 -8.34 -0.71 -7.43
CA GLY A 23 -9.77 -0.38 -7.47
C GLY A 23 -10.40 -0.24 -6.09
N ASN A 24 -9.74 -0.78 -5.06
CA ASN A 24 -10.14 -0.66 -3.66
C ASN A 24 -9.47 0.50 -2.91
N LEU A 25 -8.66 1.32 -3.59
CA LEU A 25 -7.95 2.43 -2.96
C LEU A 25 -8.87 3.64 -2.74
N PRO A 26 -8.72 4.38 -1.63
CA PRO A 26 -9.57 5.51 -1.27
C PRO A 26 -9.42 6.66 -2.26
N ILE A 27 -10.54 7.15 -2.79
CA ILE A 27 -10.56 8.14 -3.87
C ILE A 27 -10.09 9.52 -3.43
N GLU A 28 -10.19 9.84 -2.13
CA GLU A 28 -9.82 11.15 -1.58
C GLU A 28 -8.31 11.44 -1.68
N TYR A 29 -7.48 10.40 -1.79
CA TYR A 29 -6.03 10.52 -2.00
C TYR A 29 -5.63 10.17 -3.45
N GLY A 30 -6.61 9.93 -4.33
CA GLY A 30 -6.40 9.69 -5.75
C GLY A 30 -6.10 10.98 -6.53
N PRO A 31 -5.87 10.87 -7.86
CA PRO A 31 -5.88 9.64 -8.65
C PRO A 31 -4.68 8.74 -8.35
N TRP A 32 -4.90 7.43 -8.34
CA TRP A 32 -3.86 6.43 -8.05
C TRP A 32 -3.14 5.99 -9.32
N VAL A 33 -1.81 5.98 -9.25
CA VAL A 33 -0.94 5.43 -10.31
C VAL A 33 -0.13 4.30 -9.73
N LYS A 34 -0.22 3.11 -10.33
CA LYS A 34 0.63 1.99 -9.94
C LYS A 34 2.09 2.32 -10.28
N ASP A 35 2.95 2.31 -9.27
CA ASP A 35 4.40 2.49 -9.43
C ASP A 35 5.05 1.15 -9.77
N ARG A 36 5.08 0.22 -8.80
CA ARG A 36 5.78 -1.05 -8.96
C ARG A 36 5.18 -2.16 -8.10
N MET A 37 5.52 -3.40 -8.45
CA MET A 37 5.31 -4.55 -7.58
C MET A 37 6.38 -4.55 -6.49
N ILE A 38 5.99 -4.86 -5.26
CA ILE A 38 6.87 -5.01 -4.11
C ILE A 38 6.58 -6.36 -3.42
N GLN A 39 7.61 -6.87 -2.73
CA GLN A 39 7.47 -8.05 -1.89
C GLN A 39 7.61 -7.64 -0.43
N LEU A 40 6.55 -7.86 0.34
CA LEU A 40 6.58 -7.70 1.79
C LEU A 40 7.06 -9.00 2.45
N SER A 41 7.89 -8.86 3.47
CA SER A 41 8.49 -9.97 4.20
C SER A 41 7.93 -10.09 5.61
N GLU A 42 7.52 -11.30 6.01
CA GLU A 42 7.08 -11.55 7.39
C GLU A 42 8.23 -11.43 8.43
N LYS A 43 9.48 -11.30 7.97
CA LYS A 43 10.64 -11.13 8.85
C LYS A 43 10.79 -9.69 9.35
N ASN A 44 10.26 -8.70 8.61
CA ASN A 44 10.28 -7.29 9.01
C ASN A 44 8.95 -6.95 9.72
N GLN A 45 9.03 -6.22 10.84
CA GLN A 45 7.86 -5.86 11.63
C GLN A 45 6.90 -4.92 10.87
N ASP A 46 7.44 -3.96 10.14
CA ASP A 46 6.64 -2.99 9.37
C ASP A 46 5.97 -3.67 8.18
N ASP A 47 6.69 -4.55 7.50
CA ASP A 47 6.13 -5.37 6.42
C ASP A 47 5.01 -6.29 6.94
N ARG A 48 5.18 -6.89 8.13
CA ARG A 48 4.10 -7.68 8.76
C ARG A 48 2.87 -6.84 9.06
N PHE A 49 3.08 -5.63 9.57
CA PHE A 49 1.98 -4.72 9.86
C PHE A 49 1.25 -4.32 8.57
N ALA A 50 2.00 -3.92 7.54
CA ALA A 50 1.45 -3.61 6.23
C ALA A 50 0.69 -4.80 5.63
N LEU A 51 1.22 -6.03 5.76
CA LEU A 51 0.53 -7.25 5.31
C LEU A 51 -0.80 -7.45 6.05
N SER A 52 -0.81 -7.30 7.37
CA SER A 52 -2.03 -7.43 8.18
C SER A 52 -3.10 -6.42 7.77
N GLU A 53 -2.70 -5.16 7.56
CA GLU A 53 -3.59 -4.09 7.13
C GLU A 53 -4.13 -4.34 5.72
N VAL A 54 -3.27 -4.70 4.78
CA VAL A 54 -3.68 -5.03 3.41
C VAL A 54 -4.61 -6.25 3.37
N GLN A 55 -4.41 -7.25 4.21
CA GLN A 55 -5.28 -8.42 4.29
C GLN A 55 -6.66 -8.09 4.91
N SER A 56 -6.70 -7.19 5.88
CA SER A 56 -7.91 -6.85 6.61
C SER A 56 -8.76 -5.79 5.89
N ASN A 57 -8.10 -4.74 5.38
CA ASN A 57 -8.72 -3.55 4.81
C ASN A 57 -8.60 -3.50 3.27
N GLY A 58 -7.83 -4.41 2.68
CA GLY A 58 -7.57 -4.46 1.23
C GLY A 58 -6.40 -3.58 0.78
N PHE A 59 -5.99 -2.59 1.58
CA PHE A 59 -4.86 -1.71 1.31
C PHE A 59 -4.21 -1.20 2.60
N TYR A 60 -3.03 -0.60 2.47
CA TYR A 60 -2.34 0.12 3.54
C TYR A 60 -1.81 1.47 3.02
N LEU A 61 -2.16 2.57 3.69
CA LEU A 61 -1.78 3.93 3.30
C LEU A 61 -0.56 4.44 4.05
N PHE A 62 0.31 5.14 3.33
CA PHE A 62 1.43 5.90 3.84
C PHE A 62 1.13 7.38 3.66
N LEU A 63 0.80 8.06 4.75
CA LEU A 63 0.66 9.51 4.75
C LEU A 63 2.03 10.16 5.00
N PRO A 64 2.35 11.26 4.30
CA PRO A 64 3.59 11.99 4.53
C PRO A 64 3.70 12.42 6.00
N GLY A 65 4.82 12.11 6.64
CA GLY A 65 5.10 12.43 8.05
C GLY A 65 5.07 11.24 9.01
N MET A 66 4.67 10.04 8.58
CA MET A 66 4.87 8.81 9.35
C MET A 66 6.35 8.38 9.23
N GLN A 67 7.12 8.54 10.32
CA GLN A 67 8.45 7.93 10.45
C GLN A 67 8.26 6.47 10.89
N PHE A 68 8.80 5.54 10.09
CA PHE A 68 9.04 4.15 10.46
C PHE A 68 10.52 4.00 10.81
#